data_AF-A0A8J8J6L6-F1
#
_entry.id   AF-A0A8J8J6L6-F1
#
_cell.length_a   1.000
_cell.length_b   1.000
_cell.length_c   1.000
_cell.angle_alpha   90.00
_cell.angle_beta   90.00
_cell.angle_gamma   90.00
#
_symmetry.space_group_name_H-M   'P 1'
#
loop_
_entity.id
_entity.type
_entity.pdbx_description
1 polymer ?
#
loop_
_entity_poly.entity_id
_entity_poly.type
_entity_poly.pdbx_seq_one_letter_code
_entity_poly.pdbx_strand_id
1 'polypeptide(L)'
;IVTSRHDKLYVVIRPFNNIKREAHLIQKGYYRLRPDIENEDFLQKEDVEIAGKTYEALFEKRRDVEKLKSLIEGMPEPHNIKHVALTPKTNVFYVQMKPEPDTIEENVKKLVEFTNGEIKESPFSS
;
A
#
# COMPACT_ATOMS: atom_id res chain seq x y z
N ILE A 1 -6.40 24.10 13.90
CA ILE A 1 -6.05 22.70 13.61
C ILE A 1 -6.50 22.41 12.18
N VAL A 2 -5.60 21.98 11.29
CA VAL A 2 -5.87 21.77 9.86
C VAL A 2 -6.39 20.34 9.57
N THR A 3 -6.22 19.40 10.51
CA THR A 3 -6.67 18.01 10.38
C THR A 3 -7.48 17.50 11.58
N SER A 4 -8.46 16.64 11.34
CA SER A 4 -9.26 15.96 12.37
C SER A 4 -8.86 14.49 12.51
N ARG A 5 -9.22 13.88 13.66
CA ARG A 5 -9.00 12.44 13.93
C ARG A 5 -9.56 11.52 12.84
N HIS A 6 -10.63 11.94 12.18
CA HIS A 6 -11.34 11.14 11.17
C HIS A 6 -10.93 11.44 9.74
N ASP A 7 -9.98 12.36 9.53
CA ASP A 7 -9.50 12.69 8.20
C ASP A 7 -8.78 11.51 7.57
N LYS A 8 -8.92 11.41 6.26
CA LYS A 8 -8.33 10.34 5.44
C LYS A 8 -7.68 10.98 4.25
N LEU A 9 -6.41 10.63 4.03
CA LEU A 9 -5.69 10.95 2.81
C LEU A 9 -5.68 9.72 1.92
N TYR A 10 -6.11 9.93 0.69
CA TYR A 10 -6.07 8.93 -0.38
C TYR A 10 -5.04 9.39 -1.41
N VAL A 11 -4.00 8.60 -1.60
CA VAL A 11 -2.96 8.85 -2.60
C VAL A 11 -3.11 7.82 -3.70
N VAL A 12 -3.26 8.32 -4.94
CA VAL A 12 -3.46 7.50 -6.13
C VAL A 12 -2.39 7.89 -7.13
N ILE A 13 -1.44 6.97 -7.37
CA ILE A 13 -0.31 7.22 -8.27
C ILE A 13 -0.40 6.24 -9.43
N ARG A 14 -0.33 6.77 -10.66
CA ARG A 14 -0.11 5.96 -11.86
C ARG A 14 1.38 5.94 -12.17
N PRO A 15 2.08 4.80 -12.00
CA PRO A 15 3.50 4.71 -12.31
C PRO A 15 3.78 4.88 -13.80
N PHE A 16 5.02 5.26 -14.13
CA PHE A 16 5.51 5.26 -15.51
C PHE A 16 5.61 3.86 -16.12
N ASN A 17 5.80 2.84 -15.28
CA ASN A 17 5.83 1.43 -15.68
C ASN A 17 4.53 0.73 -15.30
N ASN A 18 4.25 -0.41 -15.94
CA ASN A 18 3.06 -1.19 -15.61
C ASN A 18 3.27 -2.03 -14.34
N ILE A 19 2.35 -1.90 -13.39
CA ILE A 19 2.17 -2.84 -12.28
C ILE A 19 1.74 -4.18 -12.88
N LYS A 20 2.50 -5.24 -12.59
CA LYS A 20 2.27 -6.56 -13.18
C LYS A 20 1.44 -7.48 -12.31
N ARG A 21 1.48 -7.28 -11.00
CA ARG A 21 0.89 -8.20 -10.02
C ARG A 21 0.13 -7.45 -8.96
N GLU A 22 -0.96 -8.07 -8.56
CA GLU A 22 -1.84 -7.56 -7.54
C GLU A 22 -1.30 -7.91 -6.15
N ALA A 23 -1.26 -6.89 -5.29
CA ALA A 23 -0.92 -7.04 -3.89
C ALA A 23 -1.63 -5.97 -3.07
N HIS A 24 -2.21 -6.37 -1.94
CA HIS A 24 -2.92 -5.52 -1.00
C HIS A 24 -2.41 -5.78 0.41
N LEU A 25 -2.24 -4.71 1.19
CA LEU A 25 -2.04 -4.75 2.64
C LEU A 25 -3.18 -3.95 3.28
N ILE A 26 -4.07 -4.64 3.99
CA ILE A 26 -5.25 -4.02 4.61
C ILE A 26 -5.15 -4.16 6.12
N GLN A 27 -5.10 -3.03 6.84
CA GLN A 27 -4.98 -3.07 8.30
C GLN A 27 -6.23 -3.72 8.91
N LYS A 28 -6.05 -4.78 9.70
CA LYS A 28 -7.15 -5.45 10.38
C LYS A 28 -7.85 -4.52 11.37
N GLY A 29 -9.17 -4.65 11.44
CA GLY A 29 -10.04 -3.84 12.31
C GLY A 29 -10.26 -2.40 11.86
N TYR A 30 -9.63 -1.95 10.76
CA TYR A 30 -9.87 -0.60 10.24
C TYR A 30 -11.22 -0.48 9.51
N TYR A 31 -11.54 -1.46 8.66
CA TYR A 31 -12.79 -1.51 7.92
C TYR A 31 -13.86 -2.27 8.71
N ARG A 32 -15.06 -1.69 8.82
CA ARG A 32 -16.25 -2.45 9.27
C ARG A 32 -16.74 -3.40 8.19
N LEU A 33 -16.73 -2.94 6.94
CA LEU A 33 -16.98 -3.72 5.73
C LEU A 33 -15.74 -3.61 4.86
N ARG A 34 -15.15 -4.76 4.55
CA ARG A 34 -13.94 -4.84 3.72
C ARG A 34 -14.20 -4.21 2.34
N PRO A 35 -13.23 -3.50 1.75
CA PRO A 35 -13.32 -3.14 0.34
C PRO A 35 -13.43 -4.39 -0.52
N ASP A 36 -14.24 -4.31 -1.58
CA ASP A 36 -14.35 -5.36 -2.59
C ASP A 36 -13.06 -5.41 -3.42
N ILE A 37 -12.50 -6.61 -3.59
CA ILE A 37 -11.27 -6.86 -4.33
C ILE A 37 -11.61 -7.85 -5.44
N GLU A 38 -11.62 -7.36 -6.68
CA GLU A 38 -12.18 -8.09 -7.83
C GLU A 38 -11.53 -9.46 -8.07
N ASN A 39 -10.20 -9.57 -7.88
CA ASN A 39 -9.46 -10.82 -8.09
C ASN A 39 -9.21 -11.60 -6.79
N GLU A 40 -9.93 -11.29 -5.69
CA GLU A 40 -9.65 -11.83 -4.35
C GLU A 40 -9.56 -13.36 -4.30
N ASP A 41 -10.39 -14.06 -5.08
CA ASP A 41 -10.44 -15.53 -5.11
C ASP A 41 -9.15 -16.17 -5.66
N PHE A 42 -8.34 -15.41 -6.39
CA PHE A 42 -7.08 -15.89 -6.99
C PHE A 42 -5.84 -15.47 -6.19
N LEU A 43 -6.02 -14.68 -5.12
CA LEU A 43 -4.92 -14.18 -4.31
C LEU A 43 -4.63 -15.11 -3.12
N GLN A 44 -3.34 -15.27 -2.82
CA GLN A 44 -2.92 -15.85 -1.54
C GLN A 44 -3.26 -14.86 -0.42
N LYS A 45 -3.68 -15.37 0.73
CA LYS A 45 -4.07 -14.56 1.90
C LYS A 45 -3.28 -14.99 3.13
N GLU A 46 -2.82 -14.01 3.90
CA GLU A 46 -2.21 -14.26 5.20
C GLU A 46 -2.25 -13.01 6.09
N ASP A 47 -1.92 -13.21 7.36
CA ASP A 47 -1.70 -12.12 8.29
C ASP A 47 -0.22 -11.78 8.36
N VAL A 48 0.10 -10.49 8.29
CA VAL A 48 1.45 -9.96 8.48
C VAL A 48 1.45 -8.86 9.53
N GLU A 49 2.49 -8.83 10.35
CA GLU A 49 2.71 -7.73 11.28
C GLU A 49 3.64 -6.67 10.68
N ILE A 50 3.22 -5.42 10.79
CA ILE A 50 3.92 -4.23 10.28
C ILE A 50 3.77 -3.12 11.30
N ALA A 51 4.88 -2.65 11.87
CA ALA A 51 4.90 -1.57 12.87
C ALA A 51 3.88 -1.75 14.02
N GLY A 52 3.76 -2.98 14.56
CA GLY A 52 2.86 -3.30 15.67
C GLY A 52 1.36 -3.30 15.30
N LYS A 53 1.03 -3.35 14.00
CA LYS A 53 -0.33 -3.55 13.49
C LYS A 53 -0.38 -4.81 12.63
N THR A 54 -1.48 -5.55 12.75
CA THR A 54 -1.76 -6.69 11.89
C THR A 54 -2.44 -6.21 10.60
N TYR A 55 -1.91 -6.65 9.47
CA TYR A 55 -2.49 -6.47 8.16
C TYR A 55 -2.91 -7.81 7.59
N GLU A 56 -4.03 -7.83 6.89
CA GLU A 56 -4.35 -8.91 5.98
C GLU A 56 -3.66 -8.60 4.64
N ALA A 57 -2.74 -9.46 4.25
CA ALA A 57 -2.08 -9.42 2.97
C ALA A 57 -2.86 -10.27 1.95
N LEU A 58 -3.10 -9.72 0.76
CA LEU A 58 -3.60 -10.46 -0.39
C LEU A 58 -2.65 -10.26 -1.55
N PHE A 59 -2.16 -11.32 -2.17
CA PHE A 59 -1.11 -11.17 -3.17
C PHE A 59 -1.02 -12.33 -4.15
N GLU A 60 -0.52 -12.03 -5.36
CA GLU A 60 -0.07 -13.04 -6.30
C GLU A 60 1.33 -13.57 -5.93
N LYS A 61 2.24 -12.68 -5.50
CA LYS A 61 3.62 -13.02 -5.15
C LYS A 61 4.07 -12.36 -3.84
N ARG A 62 4.63 -13.17 -2.95
CA ARG A 62 5.11 -12.73 -1.63
C ARG A 62 6.07 -11.55 -1.70
N ARG A 63 6.93 -11.48 -2.72
CA ARG A 63 7.91 -10.40 -2.87
C ARG A 63 7.27 -9.01 -2.90
N ASP A 64 6.06 -8.90 -3.44
CA ASP A 64 5.36 -7.62 -3.55
C ASP A 64 4.81 -7.21 -2.16
N VAL A 65 4.40 -8.17 -1.32
CA VAL A 65 4.08 -7.93 0.09
C VAL A 65 5.29 -7.41 0.85
N GLU A 66 6.46 -8.04 0.70
CA GLU A 66 7.68 -7.62 1.41
C GLU A 66 8.13 -6.21 0.99
N LYS A 67 8.00 -5.86 -0.30
CA LYS A 67 8.22 -4.49 -0.79
C LYS A 67 7.27 -3.49 -0.15
N LEU A 68 5.97 -3.80 -0.12
CA LEU A 68 4.97 -2.92 0.49
C LEU A 68 5.17 -2.80 2.01
N LYS A 69 5.52 -3.89 2.69
CA LYS A 69 5.87 -3.90 4.11
C LYS A 69 7.07 -2.98 4.38
N SER A 70 8.15 -3.15 3.61
CA SER A 70 9.36 -2.33 3.74
C SER A 70 9.07 -0.85 3.51
N LEU A 71 8.20 -0.53 2.54
CA LEU A 71 7.72 0.83 2.32
C LEU A 71 7.00 1.38 3.57
N ILE A 72 6.03 0.65 4.10
CA ILE A 72 5.24 1.09 5.27
C ILE A 72 6.14 1.31 6.48
N GLU A 73 7.06 0.38 6.77
CA GLU A 73 8.01 0.48 7.89
C GLU A 73 8.96 1.68 7.74
N GLY A 74 9.27 2.07 6.49
CA GLY A 74 10.09 3.24 6.18
C GLY A 74 9.35 4.59 6.21
N MET A 75 8.03 4.62 6.40
CA MET A 75 7.27 5.87 6.50
C MET A 75 7.55 6.60 7.83
N PRO A 76 7.48 7.94 7.88
CA PRO A 76 7.55 8.72 9.12
C PRO A 76 6.59 8.21 10.22
N GLU A 77 5.35 7.91 9.83
CA GLU A 77 4.31 7.41 10.75
C GLU A 77 3.68 6.11 10.20
N PRO A 78 4.36 4.96 10.29
CA PRO A 78 3.92 3.69 9.67
C PRO A 78 2.52 3.25 10.09
N HIS A 79 2.19 3.50 11.36
CA HIS A 79 0.91 3.13 11.96
C HIS A 79 -0.27 3.93 11.39
N ASN A 80 -0.03 5.03 10.67
CA ASN A 80 -1.06 5.82 10.02
C ASN A 80 -1.50 5.24 8.68
N ILE A 81 -0.72 4.35 8.07
CA ILE A 81 -1.12 3.62 6.88
C ILE A 81 -2.24 2.63 7.23
N LYS A 82 -3.28 2.58 6.40
CA LYS A 82 -4.48 1.75 6.62
C LYS A 82 -4.70 0.74 5.52
N HIS A 83 -4.39 1.12 4.29
CA HIS A 83 -4.54 0.27 3.12
C HIS A 83 -3.49 0.69 2.09
N VAL A 84 -2.74 -0.27 1.57
CA VAL A 84 -1.85 -0.09 0.41
C VAL A 84 -2.18 -1.14 -0.63
N ALA A 85 -2.25 -0.75 -1.90
CA ALA A 85 -2.57 -1.67 -2.99
C ALA A 85 -1.75 -1.38 -4.26
N LEU A 86 -1.27 -2.45 -4.87
CA LEU A 86 -0.79 -2.51 -6.25
C LEU A 86 -1.89 -3.12 -7.10
N THR A 87 -2.43 -2.37 -8.05
CA THR A 87 -3.59 -2.79 -8.85
C THR A 87 -3.23 -2.80 -10.34
N PRO A 88 -2.86 -3.97 -10.91
CA PRO A 88 -2.47 -4.10 -12.32
C PRO A 88 -3.53 -3.63 -13.31
N LYS A 89 -4.79 -3.99 -13.05
CA LYS A 89 -5.93 -3.69 -13.94
C LYS A 89 -6.06 -2.21 -14.27
N THR A 90 -5.86 -1.35 -13.27
CA THR A 90 -5.95 0.12 -13.43
C THR A 90 -4.59 0.79 -13.54
N ASN A 91 -3.50 0.02 -13.46
CA ASN A 91 -2.13 0.49 -13.29
C ASN A 91 -2.02 1.59 -12.22
N VAL A 92 -2.52 1.29 -11.01
CA VAL A 92 -2.56 2.24 -9.88
C VAL A 92 -1.84 1.65 -8.69
N PHE A 93 -0.99 2.46 -8.08
CA PHE A 93 -0.57 2.30 -6.70
C PHE A 93 -1.46 3.18 -5.82
N TYR A 94 -2.16 2.55 -4.89
CA TYR A 94 -3.12 3.21 -4.00
C TYR A 94 -2.63 3.13 -2.56
N VAL A 95 -2.73 4.25 -1.84
CA VAL A 95 -2.47 4.32 -0.41
C VAL A 95 -3.58 5.10 0.28
N GLN A 96 -4.07 4.55 1.38
CA GLN A 96 -4.91 5.24 2.34
C GLN A 96 -4.15 5.37 3.65
N MET A 97 -4.13 6.59 4.19
CA MET A 97 -3.50 6.89 5.47
C MET A 97 -4.28 7.94 6.27
N LYS A 98 -4.04 7.99 7.58
CA LYS A 98 -4.35 9.18 8.38
C LYS A 98 -3.30 10.26 8.08
N PRO A 99 -3.69 11.48 7.66
CA PRO A 99 -2.73 12.54 7.41
C PRO A 99 -2.21 13.17 8.71
N GLU A 100 -0.92 13.48 8.75
CA GLU A 100 -0.31 14.37 9.75
C GLU A 100 0.38 15.51 9.01
N PRO A 101 -0.01 16.78 9.23
CA PRO A 101 0.46 17.92 8.43
C PRO A 101 1.99 17.96 8.25
N ASP A 102 2.72 17.67 9.33
CA ASP A 102 4.19 17.77 9.38
C ASP A 102 4.89 16.69 8.55
N THR A 103 4.19 15.61 8.17
CA THR A 103 4.80 14.48 7.44
C THR A 103 4.23 14.27 6.05
N ILE A 104 3.21 15.02 5.62
CA ILE A 104 2.56 14.81 4.31
C ILE A 104 3.56 14.90 3.15
N GLU A 105 4.44 15.90 3.14
CA GLU A 105 5.41 16.08 2.06
C GLU A 105 6.35 14.87 1.94
N GLU A 106 6.94 14.45 3.06
CA GLU A 106 7.84 13.29 3.09
C GLU A 106 7.12 11.99 2.74
N ASN A 107 5.90 11.80 3.24
CA ASN A 107 5.06 10.65 2.90
C ASN A 107 4.84 10.58 1.39
N VAL A 108 4.36 11.66 0.77
CA VAL A 108 4.08 11.70 -0.67
C VAL A 108 5.35 11.46 -1.48
N LYS A 109 6.48 12.07 -1.09
CA LYS A 109 7.78 11.86 -1.75
C LYS A 109 8.18 10.39 -1.75
N LYS A 110 8.15 9.72 -0.59
CA LYS A 110 8.47 8.29 -0.45
C LYS A 110 7.55 7.41 -1.31
N LEU A 111 6.24 7.71 -1.33
CA LEU A 111 5.30 6.97 -2.17
C LEU A 111 5.60 7.13 -3.67
N VAL A 112 5.93 8.33 -4.13
CA VAL A 112 6.28 8.59 -5.54
C VAL A 112 7.60 7.92 -5.93
N GLU A 113 8.60 7.97 -5.06
CA GLU A 113 9.91 7.32 -5.26
C GLU A 113 9.76 5.80 -5.32
N PHE A 114 9.04 5.20 -4.38
CA PHE A 114 8.71 3.78 -4.39
C PHE A 114 8.01 3.37 -5.69
N THR A 115 7.00 4.15 -6.09
CA THR A 115 6.16 3.84 -7.25
C THR A 115 6.96 3.81 -8.56
N ASN A 116 7.95 4.68 -8.71
CA ASN A 116 8.72 4.80 -9.95
C ASN A 116 10.11 4.15 -9.90
N GLY A 117 10.57 3.73 -8.71
CA GLY A 117 11.81 3.00 -8.50
C GLY A 117 11.59 1.50 -8.33
N GLU A 118 10.91 1.11 -7.25
CA GLU A 118 10.86 -0.28 -6.74
C GLU A 118 9.82 -1.17 -7.42
N ILE A 119 8.79 -0.57 -8.06
CA ILE A 119 7.78 -1.29 -8.85
C ILE A 119 8.37 -1.78 -10.19
N LYS A 120 9.58 -1.35 -10.57
CA LYS A 120 10.28 -1.90 -11.74
C LYS A 120 10.57 -3.38 -11.54
N GLU A 121 9.97 -4.23 -12.37
CA GLU A 121 10.50 -5.58 -12.56
C GLU A 121 11.72 -5.50 -13.48
N SER A 122 12.81 -6.15 -13.09
CA SER A 122 13.89 -6.46 -14.02
C SER A 122 13.33 -7.42 -15.09
N PRO A 123 13.64 -7.23 -16.38
CA PRO A 123 13.21 -8.14 -17.44
C PRO A 123 13.67 -9.60 -17.24
N PHE A 124 14.55 -9.85 -16.27
CA PHE A 124 15.14 -11.16 -15.98
C PHE A 124 14.60 -11.83 -14.70
N SER A 125 13.57 -11.27 -14.06
CA SER A 125 13.00 -11.84 -12.84
C SER A 125 11.90 -12.87 -13.14
N SER A 126 12.30 -14.02 -13.69
CA SER A 126 11.48 -15.24 -13.84
C SER A 126 11.35 -16.00 -12.52
#